data_AF-A0A382C008-F1
#
_entry.id   AF-A0A382C008-F1
#
_cell.length_a   1.000
_cell.length_b   1.000
_cell.length_c   1.000
_cell.angle_alpha   90.00
_cell.angle_beta   90.00
_cell.angle_gamma   90.00
#
_symmetry.space_group_name_H-M   'P 1'
#
loop_
_entity.id
_entity.type
_entity.pdbx_description
1 polymer ?
#
loop_
_entity_poly.entity_id
_entity_poly.type
_entity_poly.pdbx_seq_one_letter_code
_entity_poly.pdbx_strand_id
1 'polypeptide(L)'
;MSFISLIWNSIIMKPMINSLSLLYDLLGDSFGLSIISFTILIRLIMIPLTIRQTKQMKKMQELQPKLQAIQKKYPKKDVQNRQKMQQETMALYREAGVNPIGCLGPLIIQMPIWIGLYRA
;
A
#
# COMPACT_ATOMS: atom_id res chain seq x y z
N MET A 1 -6.91 -5.10 26.22
CA MET A 1 -6.16 -3.83 26.04
C MET A 1 -4.63 -4.00 26.07
N SER A 2 -4.04 -5.15 26.44
CA SER A 2 -2.58 -5.33 26.60
C SER A 2 -1.85 -5.97 25.40
N PHE A 3 -2.49 -6.86 24.64
CA PHE A 3 -1.82 -7.56 23.53
C PHE A 3 -1.42 -6.63 22.38
N ILE A 4 -2.34 -5.74 21.99
CA ILE A 4 -2.10 -4.74 20.93
C ILE A 4 -0.99 -3.78 21.36
N SER A 5 -0.97 -3.33 22.62
CA SER A 5 0.07 -2.42 23.12
C SER A 5 1.45 -3.10 23.23
N LEU A 6 1.50 -4.39 23.55
CA LEU A 6 2.76 -5.16 23.57
C LEU A 6 3.37 -5.33 22.18
N ILE A 7 2.53 -5.65 21.18
CA ILE A 7 2.93 -5.73 19.77
C ILE A 7 3.40 -4.35 19.30
N TRP A 8 2.59 -3.32 19.54
CA TRP A 8 2.90 -1.94 19.15
C TRP A 8 4.22 -1.45 19.72
N ASN A 9 4.45 -1.67 21.02
CA ASN A 9 5.66 -1.22 21.67
C ASN A 9 6.90 -1.99 21.20
N SER A 10 6.79 -3.31 21.04
CA SER A 10 7.95 -4.15 20.74
C SER A 10 8.34 -4.14 19.26
N ILE A 11 7.37 -4.12 18.34
CA ILE A 11 7.62 -4.22 16.90
C ILE A 11 7.82 -2.84 16.25
N ILE A 12 7.16 -1.80 16.77
CA ILE A 12 7.18 -0.46 16.14
C ILE A 12 8.00 0.51 16.98
N MET A 13 7.63 0.73 18.24
CA MET A 13 8.25 1.80 19.06
C MET A 13 9.72 1.56 19.36
N LYS A 14 10.08 0.39 19.90
CA LYS A 14 11.47 0.06 20.30
C LYS A 14 12.48 0.19 19.15
N PRO A 15 12.29 -0.45 17.99
CA PRO A 15 13.26 -0.34 16.89
C PRO A 15 13.32 1.08 16.31
N MET A 16 12.19 1.81 16.24
CA MET A 16 12.20 3.21 15.82
C MET A 16 13.05 4.09 16.75
N ILE A 17 12.77 4.02 18.06
CA ILE A 17 13.47 4.83 19.05
C ILE A 17 14.95 4.48 19.06
N ASN A 18 15.30 3.19 19.14
CA ASN A 18 16.69 2.75 19.15
C ASN A 18 17.47 3.16 17.89
N SER A 19 16.82 3.12 16.72
CA SER A 19 17.44 3.57 15.47
C SER A 19 17.67 5.08 15.46
N LEU A 20 16.71 5.86 15.99
CA LEU A 20 16.84 7.31 16.07
C LEU A 20 17.90 7.72 17.11
N SER A 21 17.97 7.04 18.25
CA SER A 21 19.01 7.21 19.27
C SER A 21 20.41 6.93 18.69
N LEU A 22 20.58 5.82 17.99
CA LEU A 22 21.86 5.50 17.34
C LEU A 22 22.28 6.55 16.32
N LEU A 23 21.34 7.05 15.53
CA LEU A 23 21.64 8.12 14.57
C LEU A 23 21.96 9.44 15.28
N TYR A 24 21.30 9.73 16.40
CA TYR A 24 21.54 10.90 17.23
C TYR A 24 22.97 10.92 17.81
N ASP A 25 23.39 9.80 18.39
CA ASP A 25 24.74 9.65 18.95
C ASP A 25 25.82 9.71 17.84
N LEU A 26 25.54 9.15 16.66
CA LEU A 26 26.46 9.16 15.51
C LEU A 26 26.58 10.52 14.82
N LEU A 27 25.54 11.36 14.87
CA LEU A 27 25.46 12.66 14.18
C LEU A 27 25.75 13.84 15.11
N GLY A 28 26.27 13.60 16.32
CA GLY A 28 26.75 14.62 17.24
C GLY A 28 25.63 15.45 17.87
N ASP A 29 24.63 14.79 18.44
CA ASP A 29 23.53 15.41 19.20
C ASP A 29 22.61 16.34 18.38
N SER A 30 22.69 16.28 17.06
CA SER A 30 21.82 17.05 16.17
C SER A 30 20.52 16.30 15.86
N PHE A 31 19.44 16.69 16.55
CA PHE A 31 18.10 16.14 16.31
C PHE A 31 17.65 16.29 14.86
N GLY A 32 17.92 17.44 14.23
CA GLY A 32 17.52 17.71 12.85
C GLY A 32 18.21 16.78 11.84
N LEU A 33 19.53 16.60 11.96
CA LEU A 33 20.28 15.71 11.08
C LEU A 33 19.88 14.24 11.28
N SER A 34 19.57 13.87 12.52
CA SER A 34 19.13 12.50 12.86
C SER A 34 17.82 12.13 12.16
N ILE A 35 16.84 13.04 12.18
CA ILE A 35 15.55 12.84 11.51
C ILE A 35 15.72 12.75 9.98
N ILE A 36 16.52 13.65 9.41
CA ILE A 36 16.78 13.68 7.95
C ILE A 36 17.45 12.36 7.52
N SER A 37 18.52 11.95 8.20
CA SER A 37 19.24 10.71 7.92
C SER A 37 18.36 9.48 8.12
N PHE A 38 17.54 9.44 9.18
CA PHE A 38 16.58 8.36 9.41
C PHE A 38 15.56 8.25 8.27
N THR A 39 15.05 9.39 7.80
CA THR A 39 14.10 9.44 6.67
C THR A 39 14.74 8.94 5.38
N ILE A 40 15.99 9.32 5.10
CA ILE A 40 16.73 8.86 3.93
C ILE A 40 16.97 7.34 4.02
N LEU A 41 17.40 6.85 5.19
CA LEU A 41 17.67 5.43 5.40
C LEU A 41 16.41 4.57 5.21
N ILE A 42 15.28 4.98 5.79
CA ILE A 42 13.99 4.30 5.57
C ILE A 42 13.62 4.35 4.10
N ARG A 43 13.74 5.51 3.44
CA ARG A 43 13.45 5.62 2.00
C ARG A 43 14.30 4.65 1.19
N LEU A 44 15.59 4.56 1.45
CA LEU A 44 16.50 3.64 0.76
C LEU A 44 16.07 2.17 0.94
N ILE A 45 15.73 1.76 2.16
CA ILE A 45 15.23 0.41 2.45
C ILE A 45 13.89 0.15 1.74
N MET A 46 13.04 1.17 1.63
CA MET A 46 11.74 1.07 0.97
C MET A 46 11.82 1.09 -0.56
N ILE A 47 12.89 1.59 -1.19
CA ILE A 47 13.04 1.61 -2.67
C ILE A 47 12.70 0.28 -3.34
N PRO A 48 13.28 -0.88 -2.96
CA PRO A 48 12.96 -2.15 -3.61
C PRO A 48 11.48 -2.53 -3.48
N LEU A 49 10.85 -2.19 -2.35
CA LEU A 49 9.43 -2.38 -2.14
C LEU A 49 8.61 -1.46 -3.05
N THR A 50 8.96 -0.17 -3.12
CA THR A 50 8.31 0.82 -3.98
C THR A 50 8.40 0.42 -5.45
N ILE A 51 9.57 -0.03 -5.94
CA ILE A 51 9.74 -0.51 -7.32
C ILE A 51 8.80 -1.69 -7.62
N ARG A 52 8.67 -2.64 -6.68
CA ARG A 52 7.73 -3.77 -6.83
C ARG A 52 6.27 -3.29 -6.88
N GLN A 53 5.90 -2.33 -6.03
CA GLN A 53 4.57 -1.73 -6.04
C GLN A 53 4.28 -1.00 -7.35
N THR A 54 5.20 -0.16 -7.84
CA THR A 54 5.06 0.56 -9.12
C THR A 54 4.95 -0.38 -10.32
N LYS A 55 5.74 -1.47 -10.35
CA LYS A 55 5.66 -2.48 -11.42
C LYS A 55 4.28 -3.15 -11.47
N GLN A 56 3.70 -3.46 -10.31
CA GLN A 56 2.34 -4.02 -10.23
C GLN A 56 1.28 -3.01 -10.70
N MET A 57 1.41 -1.74 -10.31
CA MET A 57 0.52 -0.67 -10.79
C MET A 57 0.58 -0.49 -12.31
N LYS A 58 1.77 -0.56 -12.92
CA LYS A 58 1.91 -0.47 -14.37
C LYS A 58 1.24 -1.63 -15.10
N LYS A 59 1.41 -2.86 -14.62
CA LYS A 59 0.71 -4.04 -15.17
C LYS A 59 -0.81 -3.92 -15.07
N MET A 60 -1.34 -3.32 -13.99
CA MET A 60 -2.78 -3.03 -13.89
C MET A 60 -3.24 -2.05 -14.98
N GLN A 61 -2.46 -1.00 -15.25
CA GLN A 61 -2.78 -0.03 -16.30
C GLN A 61 -2.78 -0.68 -17.69
N GLU A 62 -1.84 -1.59 -17.96
CA GLU A 62 -1.80 -2.36 -19.21
C GLU A 62 -3.02 -3.29 -19.38
N LEU A 63 -3.64 -3.73 -18.29
CA LEU A 63 -4.88 -4.53 -18.32
C LEU A 63 -6.14 -3.69 -18.50
N GLN A 64 -6.08 -2.38 -18.28
CA GLN A 64 -7.22 -1.46 -18.40
C GLN A 64 -7.97 -1.57 -19.74
N PRO A 65 -7.33 -1.63 -20.93
CA PRO A 65 -8.06 -1.82 -22.19
C PRO A 65 -8.79 -3.16 -22.28
N LYS A 66 -8.20 -4.26 -21.77
CA LYS A 66 -8.86 -5.57 -21.73
C LYS A 66 -10.04 -5.58 -20.76
N LEU A 67 -9.90 -4.92 -19.61
CA LEU A 67 -11.00 -4.72 -18.66
C LEU A 67 -12.15 -3.92 -19.28
N GLN A 68 -11.85 -2.90 -20.08
CA GLN A 68 -12.89 -2.15 -20.81
C GLN A 68 -13.59 -3.01 -21.86
N ALA A 69 -12.87 -3.90 -22.56
CA ALA A 69 -13.48 -4.84 -23.49
C ALA A 69 -14.44 -5.82 -22.79
N ILE A 70 -14.05 -6.37 -21.63
CA ILE A 70 -14.92 -7.22 -20.80
C ILE A 70 -16.17 -6.45 -20.35
N GLN A 71 -16.01 -5.19 -19.90
CA GLN A 71 -17.14 -4.35 -19.49
C GLN A 71 -18.10 -4.04 -20.65
N LYS A 72 -17.60 -3.87 -21.88
CA LYS A 72 -18.43 -3.69 -23.08
C LYS A 72 -19.14 -4.98 -23.49
N LYS A 73 -18.49 -6.13 -23.33
CA LYS A 73 -19.05 -7.46 -23.64
C LYS A 73 -20.21 -7.85 -22.70
N TYR A 74 -20.18 -7.39 -21.44
CA TYR A 74 -21.21 -7.66 -20.43
C TYR A 74 -21.89 -6.37 -19.95
N PRO A 75 -22.92 -5.86 -20.65
CA PRO A 75 -23.67 -4.70 -20.19
C PRO A 75 -24.34 -4.96 -18.83
N LYS A 76 -24.30 -3.95 -17.94
CA LYS A 76 -24.70 -4.03 -16.52
C LYS A 76 -26.20 -4.29 -16.26
N LYS A 77 -27.01 -4.52 -17.30
CA LYS A 77 -28.48 -4.63 -17.17
C LYS A 77 -28.94 -5.90 -16.43
N ASP A 78 -28.18 -7.00 -16.54
CA ASP A 78 -28.57 -8.29 -15.92
C ASP A 78 -27.66 -8.70 -14.76
N VAL A 79 -28.25 -9.30 -13.73
CA VAL A 79 -27.53 -9.85 -12.56
C VAL A 79 -26.55 -10.96 -12.97
N GLN A 80 -26.96 -11.85 -13.90
CA GLN A 80 -26.08 -12.90 -14.42
C GLN A 80 -24.88 -12.35 -15.20
N ASN A 81 -25.07 -11.28 -15.97
CA ASN A 81 -24.00 -10.64 -16.73
C ASN A 81 -22.95 -9.99 -15.81
N ARG A 82 -23.38 -9.44 -14.67
CA ARG A 82 -22.44 -8.92 -13.64
C ARG A 82 -21.59 -10.01 -13.02
N GLN A 83 -22.17 -11.19 -12.74
CA GLN A 83 -21.41 -12.33 -12.21
C GLN A 83 -20.39 -12.84 -13.24
N LYS A 84 -20.79 -13.02 -14.50
CA LYS A 84 -19.88 -13.43 -15.59
C LYS A 84 -18.75 -12.41 -15.80
N MET A 85 -19.07 -11.12 -15.76
CA MET A 85 -18.09 -10.04 -15.83
C MET A 85 -17.07 -10.11 -14.70
N GLN A 86 -17.50 -10.33 -13.44
CA GLN A 86 -16.58 -10.48 -12.31
C GLN A 86 -15.68 -11.71 -12.44
N GLN A 87 -16.23 -12.84 -12.90
CA GLN A 87 -15.47 -14.06 -13.12
C GLN A 87 -14.40 -13.89 -14.20
N GLU A 88 -14.74 -13.34 -15.38
CA GLU A 88 -13.77 -13.05 -16.44
C GLU A 88 -12.72 -12.03 -15.99
N THR A 89 -13.13 -10.99 -15.24
CA THR A 89 -12.21 -10.00 -14.70
C THR A 89 -11.19 -10.64 -13.74
N MET A 90 -11.64 -11.53 -12.85
CA MET A 90 -10.74 -12.26 -11.95
C MET A 90 -9.86 -13.27 -12.67
N ALA A 91 -10.37 -13.93 -13.71
CA ALA A 91 -9.56 -14.81 -14.56
C ALA A 91 -8.45 -14.01 -15.26
N LEU A 92 -8.76 -12.85 -15.83
CA LEU A 92 -7.79 -11.95 -16.46
C LEU A 92 -6.69 -11.51 -15.47
N TYR A 93 -7.06 -11.14 -14.23
CA TYR A 93 -6.06 -10.79 -13.21
C TYR A 93 -5.15 -11.96 -12.85
N ARG A 94 -5.69 -13.18 -12.75
CA ARG A 94 -4.92 -14.40 -12.47
C ARG A 94 -3.96 -14.73 -13.62
N GLU A 95 -4.43 -14.68 -14.86
CA GLU A 95 -3.60 -14.92 -16.05
C GLU A 95 -2.47 -13.90 -16.18
N ALA A 96 -2.73 -12.64 -15.83
CA ALA A 96 -1.72 -11.58 -15.86
C ALA A 96 -0.76 -11.60 -14.65
N GLY A 97 -1.03 -12.43 -13.63
CA GLY A 97 -0.25 -12.51 -12.40
C GLY A 97 -0.26 -11.20 -11.60
N VAL A 98 -1.38 -10.47 -11.63
CA VAL A 98 -1.57 -9.18 -10.97
C VAL A 98 -2.51 -9.33 -9.78
N ASN A 99 -2.12 -8.80 -8.62
CA ASN A 99 -2.98 -8.81 -7.43
C ASN A 99 -3.63 -7.43 -7.21
N PRO A 100 -4.94 -7.27 -7.46
CA PRO A 100 -5.63 -5.99 -7.29
C PRO A 100 -5.68 -5.52 -5.83
N ILE A 101 -5.63 -6.45 -4.86
CA ILE A 101 -5.65 -6.13 -3.42
C ILE A 101 -4.34 -5.50 -2.97
N GLY A 102 -3.22 -5.86 -3.62
CA GLY A 102 -1.91 -5.28 -3.32
C GLY A 102 -1.83 -3.78 -3.58
N CYS A 103 -2.66 -3.25 -4.48
CA CYS A 103 -2.73 -1.82 -4.78
C CYS A 103 -3.73 -1.05 -3.89
N LEU A 104 -4.55 -1.74 -3.09
CA LEU A 104 -5.53 -1.11 -2.18
C LEU A 104 -4.91 -0.64 -0.86
N GLY A 105 -3.70 -1.10 -0.51
CA GLY A 105 -3.03 -0.74 0.74
C GLY A 105 -2.94 0.77 1.01
N PRO A 106 -2.55 1.62 0.05
CA PRO A 106 -2.50 3.07 0.24
C PRO A 106 -3.87 3.70 0.48
N LEU A 107 -4.91 3.20 -0.19
CA LEU A 107 -6.29 3.68 -0.06
C LEU A 107 -6.87 3.35 1.31
N ILE A 108 -6.59 2.17 1.84
CA ILE A 108 -7.06 1.74 3.17
C ILE A 108 -6.50 2.63 4.28
N ILE A 109 -5.24 3.08 4.16
CA ILE A 109 -4.61 3.98 5.13
C ILE A 109 -5.20 5.40 5.05
N GLN A 110 -5.57 5.84 3.85
CA GLN A 110 -6.10 7.19 3.61
C GLN A 110 -7.57 7.33 4.04
N MET A 111 -8.41 6.31 3.86
CA MET A 111 -9.86 6.37 4.16
C MET A 111 -10.21 6.82 5.60
N PRO A 112 -9.54 6.32 6.66
CA PRO A 112 -9.77 6.78 8.03
C PRO A 112 -9.52 8.27 8.23
N ILE A 113 -8.52 8.83 7.54
CA ILE A 113 -8.19 10.25 7.62
C ILE A 113 -9.35 11.09 7.08
N TRP A 114 -9.92 10.70 5.94
CA TRP A 114 -11.09 11.38 5.36
C TRP A 114 -12.33 11.27 6.24
N ILE A 115 -12.59 10.11 6.83
CA ILE A 115 -13.73 9.93 7.74
C ILE A 115 -13.56 10.76 9.01
N GLY A 116 -12.34 10.86 9.54
CA GLY A 116 -12.01 11.74 10.66
C GLY A 116 -12.23 13.22 10.33
N LEU A 117 -11.82 13.64 9.13
CA LEU A 117 -11.98 15.03 8.66
C LEU A 117 -13.44 15.40 8.34
N TYR A 118 -14.25 14.44 7.88
CA TYR A 118 -15.69 14.65 7.62
C TYR A 118 -16.55 14.63 8.90
N ARG A 119 -16.07 13.96 9.96
CA ARG A 119 -16.74 13.91 11.27
C ARG A 119 -16.32 15.02 12.23
N ALA A 120 -15.25 15.74 11.91
CA ALA A 120 -14.79 16.94 12.61
C ALA A 120 -15.49 18.18 12.02
#